data_AF-A0A9F5IZD1-F1
#
_entry.id   AF-A0A9F5IZD1-F1
#
_cell.length_a   1.000
_cell.length_b   1.000
_cell.length_c   1.000
_cell.angle_alpha   90.00
_cell.angle_beta   90.00
_cell.angle_gamma   90.00
#
_symmetry.space_group_name_H-M   'P 1'
#
loop_
_entity.id
_entity.type
_entity.pdbx_description
1 polymer ?
#
loop_
_entity_poly.entity_id
_entity_poly.type
_entity_poly.pdbx_seq_one_letter_code
_entity_poly.pdbx_strand_id
1 'polypeptide(L)'
;MSLKSERRGIHVDQSELLCKKGCGYYGNPAWQGFCSKCWREEYQKAKQKQIQEDWELAERLQREEEEAYANTHGAQSLTFTKFEEKKTSEKLRKVATVKKFFGASSRPGTKK
;
A
#
# COMPACT_ATOMS: atom_id res chain seq x y z
N MET A 1 -38.55 -56.76 -9.25
CA MET A 1 -37.94 -55.89 -8.23
C MET A 1 -38.28 -54.45 -8.59
N SER A 2 -39.32 -53.88 -7.98
CA SER A 2 -39.72 -52.48 -8.25
C SER A 2 -38.86 -51.56 -7.39
N LEU A 3 -37.93 -50.84 -8.03
CA LEU A 3 -37.12 -49.81 -7.38
C LEU A 3 -38.03 -48.62 -7.08
N LYS A 4 -38.68 -48.65 -5.91
CA LYS A 4 -39.38 -47.49 -5.38
C LYS A 4 -38.33 -46.40 -5.14
N SER A 5 -38.31 -45.40 -6.00
CA SER A 5 -37.55 -44.17 -5.77
C SER A 5 -38.14 -43.49 -4.53
N GLU A 6 -37.56 -43.73 -3.36
CA GLU A 6 -37.82 -42.95 -2.16
C GLU A 6 -37.44 -41.50 -2.46
N ARG A 7 -38.47 -40.69 -2.78
CA ARG A 7 -38.31 -39.24 -2.83
C ARG A 7 -38.02 -38.81 -1.41
N ARG A 8 -36.73 -38.65 -1.09
CA ARG A 8 -36.28 -37.90 0.10
C ARG A 8 -36.82 -36.49 -0.07
N GLY A 9 -37.98 -36.23 0.52
CA GLY A 9 -38.59 -34.90 0.51
C GLY A 9 -37.65 -33.94 1.21
N ILE A 10 -37.22 -32.90 0.51
CA ILE A 10 -36.49 -31.81 1.14
C ILE A 10 -37.53 -31.00 1.90
N HIS A 11 -37.55 -31.17 3.23
CA HIS A 11 -38.30 -30.26 4.09
C HIS A 11 -37.53 -28.96 4.17
N VAL A 12 -38.09 -27.89 3.61
CA VAL A 12 -37.59 -26.53 3.77
C VAL A 12 -38.70 -25.75 4.47
N ASP A 13 -38.41 -25.24 5.65
CA ASP A 13 -39.37 -24.41 6.37
C ASP A 13 -39.50 -23.04 5.69
N GLN A 14 -40.70 -22.44 5.74
CA GLN A 14 -40.91 -21.12 5.14
C GLN A 14 -40.00 -20.05 5.75
N SER A 15 -39.67 -20.16 7.04
CA SER A 15 -38.73 -19.25 7.70
C SER A 15 -37.30 -19.38 7.17
N GLU A 16 -36.88 -20.56 6.70
CA GLU A 16 -35.55 -20.80 6.14
C GLU A 16 -35.36 -20.13 4.77
N LEU A 17 -36.46 -19.89 4.05
CA LEU A 17 -36.47 -19.21 2.76
C LEU A 17 -36.40 -17.69 2.93
N LEU A 18 -36.88 -17.15 4.05
CA LEU A 18 -36.99 -15.72 4.27
C LEU A 18 -35.64 -15.08 4.63
N CYS A 19 -35.51 -13.80 4.32
CA CYS A 19 -34.33 -13.02 4.66
C CYS A 19 -34.14 -13.03 6.19
N LYS A 20 -32.92 -13.34 6.64
CA LYS A 20 -32.58 -13.39 8.08
C LYS A 20 -32.83 -12.09 8.84
N LYS A 21 -32.89 -10.94 8.16
CA LYS A 21 -33.29 -9.65 8.77
C LYS A 21 -34.80 -9.51 9.02
N GLY A 22 -35.62 -10.45 8.60
CA GLY A 22 -37.07 -10.39 8.77
C GLY A 22 -37.76 -9.30 7.95
N CYS A 23 -37.18 -8.86 6.82
CA CYS A 23 -37.73 -7.78 6.00
C CYS A 23 -38.86 -8.22 5.04
N GLY A 24 -39.30 -9.48 5.12
CA GLY A 24 -40.39 -10.04 4.29
C GLY A 24 -39.98 -10.49 2.89
N TYR A 25 -38.76 -10.22 2.45
CA TYR A 25 -38.20 -10.75 1.20
C TYR A 25 -37.52 -12.11 1.42
N TYR A 26 -37.38 -12.90 0.36
CA TYR A 26 -36.59 -14.14 0.40
C TYR A 26 -35.08 -13.87 0.55
N GLY A 27 -34.41 -14.74 1.29
CA GLY A 27 -32.96 -14.76 1.45
C GLY A 27 -32.29 -15.52 0.32
N ASN A 28 -31.01 -15.22 0.09
CA ASN A 28 -30.17 -15.97 -0.85
C ASN A 28 -29.09 -16.74 -0.07
N PRO A 29 -28.97 -18.07 -0.20
CA PRO A 29 -27.90 -18.85 0.43
C PRO A 29 -26.49 -18.35 0.11
N ALA A 30 -26.25 -17.87 -1.11
CA ALA A 30 -24.95 -17.29 -1.51
C ALA A 30 -24.62 -16.00 -0.75
N TRP A 31 -25.63 -15.32 -0.21
CA TRP A 31 -25.51 -14.11 0.61
C TRP A 31 -25.92 -14.40 2.06
N GLN A 32 -25.55 -15.58 2.57
CA GLN A 32 -25.74 -15.98 3.96
C GLN A 32 -27.21 -15.96 4.44
N GLY A 33 -28.17 -16.04 3.53
CA GLY A 33 -29.61 -15.95 3.83
C GLY A 33 -30.15 -14.53 3.88
N PHE A 34 -29.43 -13.53 3.38
CA PHE A 34 -29.92 -12.16 3.23
C PHE A 34 -30.53 -11.94 1.84
N CYS A 35 -31.54 -11.06 1.76
CA CYS A 35 -32.00 -10.53 0.48
C CYS A 35 -30.96 -9.54 -0.09
N SER A 36 -31.09 -9.17 -1.37
CA SER A 36 -30.15 -8.27 -2.05
C SER A 36 -29.96 -6.92 -1.35
N LYS A 37 -31.04 -6.34 -0.79
CA LYS A 37 -30.98 -5.07 -0.06
C LYS A 37 -30.22 -5.22 1.26
N CYS A 38 -30.64 -6.17 2.11
CA CYS A 38 -30.01 -6.39 3.41
C CYS A 38 -28.55 -6.82 3.27
N TRP A 39 -28.22 -7.62 2.26
CA TRP A 39 -26.84 -7.99 1.97
C TRP A 39 -25.96 -6.78 1.66
N ARG A 40 -26.43 -5.83 0.83
CA ARG A 40 -25.67 -4.60 0.53
C ARG A 40 -25.40 -3.77 1.77
N GLU A 41 -26.38 -3.65 2.67
CA GLU A 41 -26.22 -2.92 3.94
C GLU A 41 -25.16 -3.59 4.83
N GLU A 42 -25.25 -4.91 5.01
CA GLU A 42 -24.28 -5.65 5.83
C GLU A 42 -22.88 -5.65 5.22
N TYR A 43 -22.78 -5.77 3.90
CA TYR A 43 -21.51 -5.65 3.17
C TYR A 43 -20.89 -4.26 3.34
N GLN A 44 -21.68 -3.19 3.26
CA GLN A 44 -21.19 -1.82 3.48
C GLN A 44 -20.69 -1.62 4.91
N LYS A 45 -21.41 -2.12 5.91
CA LYS A 45 -20.97 -2.06 7.32
C LYS A 45 -19.67 -2.83 7.54
N ALA A 46 -19.57 -4.05 7.01
CA ALA A 46 -18.36 -4.86 7.12
C ALA A 46 -17.16 -4.16 6.47
N LYS A 47 -17.36 -3.56 5.29
CA LYS A 47 -16.34 -2.77 4.60
C LYS A 47 -15.91 -1.54 5.40
N GLN A 48 -16.86 -0.80 5.99
CA GLN A 48 -16.53 0.37 6.81
C GLN A 48 -15.74 -0.02 8.07
N LYS A 49 -16.12 -1.12 8.73
CA LYS A 49 -15.37 -1.66 9.88
C LYS A 49 -13.94 -2.02 9.49
N GLN A 50 -13.76 -2.69 8.36
CA GLN A 50 -12.43 -3.06 7.87
C GLN A 50 -11.57 -1.82 7.52
N ILE A 51 -12.15 -0.81 6.87
CA ILE A 51 -11.43 0.45 6.60
C ILE A 51 -10.98 1.12 7.89
N GLN A 52 -11.84 1.14 8.91
CA GLN A 52 -11.52 1.72 10.21
C GLN A 52 -10.37 0.96 10.90
N GLU A 53 -10.45 -0.37 10.92
CA GLU A 53 -9.41 -1.23 11.49
C GLU A 53 -8.06 -1.08 10.76
N ASP A 54 -8.09 -1.00 9.43
CA ASP A 54 -6.89 -0.78 8.61
C ASP A 54 -6.28 0.61 8.85
N TRP A 55 -7.11 1.63 9.06
CA TRP A 55 -6.64 2.99 9.37
C TRP A 55 -5.96 3.04 10.74
N GLU A 56 -6.55 2.42 11.76
CA GLU A 56 -5.95 2.32 13.10
C GLU A 56 -4.65 1.52 13.08
N LEU A 57 -4.60 0.45 12.29
CA LEU A 57 -3.37 -0.33 12.09
C LEU A 57 -2.29 0.51 11.41
N ALA A 58 -2.64 1.28 10.39
CA ALA A 58 -1.70 2.16 9.69
C ALA A 58 -1.14 3.24 10.62
N GLU A 59 -1.97 3.85 11.48
CA GLU A 59 -1.51 4.83 12.47
C GLU A 59 -0.53 4.20 13.47
N ARG A 60 -0.81 2.98 13.94
CA ARG A 60 0.09 2.27 14.85
C ARG A 60 1.44 1.96 14.20
N LEU A 61 1.44 1.48 12.95
CA LEU A 61 2.66 1.19 12.21
C LEU A 61 3.49 2.46 11.96
N GLN A 62 2.83 3.58 11.63
CA GLN A 62 3.49 4.87 11.44
C GLN A 62 4.23 5.30 12.73
N ARG A 63 3.59 5.16 13.90
CA ARG A 63 4.21 5.50 15.19
C ARG A 63 5.43 4.62 15.48
N GLU A 64 5.32 3.33 15.24
CA GLU A 64 6.42 2.38 15.45
C GLU A 64 7.61 2.68 14.52
N GLU A 65 7.36 3.06 13.26
CA GLU A 65 8.40 3.48 12.31
C GLU A 65 9.11 4.76 12.78
N GLU A 66 8.36 5.76 13.25
CA GLU A 66 8.92 7.00 13.80
C GLU A 66 9.78 6.75 15.04
N GLU A 67 9.34 5.86 15.96
CA GLU A 67 10.12 5.45 17.13
C GLU A 67 11.41 4.70 16.74
N ALA A 68 11.33 3.80 15.75
CA ALA A 68 12.50 3.09 15.23
C ALA A 68 13.49 4.04 14.55
N TYR A 69 13.00 5.02 13.77
CA TYR A 69 13.84 6.04 13.15
C TYR A 69 14.51 6.93 14.20
N ALA A 70 13.79 7.36 15.24
CA ALA A 70 14.35 8.14 16.34
C ALA A 70 15.43 7.37 17.11
N ASN A 71 15.22 6.07 17.36
CA ASN A 71 16.18 5.22 18.07
C ASN A 71 17.48 5.00 17.25
N THR A 72 17.35 4.81 15.94
CA THR A 72 18.52 4.64 15.04
C THR A 72 19.29 5.95 14.82
N HIS A 73 18.60 7.09 14.64
CA HIS A 73 19.25 8.39 14.46
C HIS A 73 19.79 9.00 15.76
N GLY A 74 19.24 8.65 16.93
CA GLY A 74 19.81 9.00 18.23
C GLY A 74 21.18 8.36 18.49
N ALA A 75 21.42 7.16 17.98
CA ALA A 75 22.70 6.45 18.10
C ALA A 75 23.70 6.76 16.97
N GLN A 76 23.24 7.09 15.76
CA GLN A 76 24.13 7.37 14.61
C GLN A 76 24.52 8.85 14.43
N SER A 77 23.81 9.79 15.08
CA SER A 77 24.15 11.23 15.06
C SER A 77 25.52 11.55 15.68
N LEU A 78 26.10 10.64 16.47
CA LEU A 78 27.44 10.82 17.08
C LEU A 78 28.60 10.18 16.30
N THR A 79 28.35 9.42 15.21
CA THR A 79 29.41 8.63 14.55
C THR A 79 29.70 8.97 13.09
N PHE A 80 28.82 9.66 12.35
CA PHE A 80 29.07 9.99 10.94
C PHE A 80 29.36 11.48 10.64
N THR A 81 28.91 12.40 11.49
CA THR A 81 29.11 13.86 11.32
C THR A 81 30.58 14.27 11.37
N LYS A 82 31.45 13.46 11.99
CA LYS A 82 32.89 13.74 12.08
C LYS A 82 33.67 13.41 10.79
N PHE A 83 33.09 12.66 9.85
CA PHE A 83 33.77 12.31 8.59
C PHE A 83 33.50 13.30 7.46
N GLU A 84 32.30 13.90 7.42
CA GLU A 84 31.91 14.90 6.41
C GLU A 84 32.70 16.22 6.53
N GLU A 85 33.04 16.64 7.75
CA GLU A 85 33.76 17.92 7.99
C GLU A 85 35.21 17.91 7.45
N LYS A 86 35.81 16.72 7.27
CA LYS A 86 37.17 16.59 6.74
C LYS A 86 37.25 16.63 5.21
N LYS A 87 36.12 16.46 4.51
CA LYS A 87 36.07 16.44 3.03
C LYS A 87 35.83 17.83 2.42
N THR A 88 35.37 18.80 3.21
CA THR A 88 35.16 20.19 2.78
C THR A 88 36.40 21.08 2.96
N SER A 89 37.28 20.75 3.92
CA SER A 89 38.57 21.45 4.13
C SER A 89 39.58 21.25 2.99
N GLU A 90 39.58 20.07 2.34
CA GLU A 90 40.56 19.75 1.29
C GLU A 90 40.30 20.49 -0.04
N LYS A 91 39.05 20.90 -0.32
CA LYS A 91 38.67 21.62 -1.55
C LYS A 91 39.10 23.10 -1.60
N LEU A 92 39.72 23.63 -0.55
CA LEU A 92 40.22 25.01 -0.49
C LEU A 92 41.67 25.19 -0.98
N ARG A 93 42.41 24.12 -1.25
CA ARG A 93 43.75 24.23 -1.87
C ARG A 93 43.66 24.12 -3.40
N LYS A 94 43.05 25.14 -4.02
CA LYS A 94 43.09 25.32 -5.49
C LYS A 94 44.52 25.70 -5.89
N VAL A 95 45.29 24.70 -6.32
CA VAL A 95 46.57 24.88 -7.00
C VAL A 95 46.29 25.57 -8.35
N ALA A 96 46.79 26.79 -8.50
CA ALA A 96 46.79 27.52 -9.76
C ALA A 96 47.73 26.80 -10.75
N THR A 97 47.17 26.02 -11.67
CA THR A 97 47.95 25.42 -12.76
C THR A 97 47.54 26.09 -14.06
N VAL A 98 48.53 26.76 -14.65
CA VAL A 98 48.46 27.62 -15.83
C VAL A 98 47.86 26.86 -17.02
N LYS A 99 46.73 27.33 -17.56
CA LYS A 99 46.17 26.83 -18.82
C LYS A 99 46.42 27.84 -19.92
N LYS A 100 47.54 27.70 -20.64
CA LYS A 100 47.78 28.46 -21.87
C LYS A 100 48.60 27.69 -22.91
N PHE A 101 48.02 27.68 -24.11
CA PHE A 101 48.61 27.52 -25.45
C PHE A 101 49.05 26.13 -25.93
N PHE A 102 48.10 25.41 -26.54
CA PHE A 102 48.38 24.66 -27.77
C PHE A 102 47.35 25.10 -28.82
N GLY A 103 47.86 25.68 -29.91
CA GLY A 103 47.09 26.18 -31.04
C GLY A 103 46.80 25.08 -32.06
N ALA A 104 45.70 25.24 -32.78
CA ALA A 104 45.45 24.53 -34.03
C ALA A 104 45.48 25.54 -35.19
N SER A 105 46.46 25.34 -36.07
CA SER A 105 46.58 25.99 -37.38
C SER A 105 46.07 25.00 -38.44
N SER A 106 45.15 25.44 -39.31
CA SER A 106 45.20 25.20 -40.76
C SER A 106 44.08 25.98 -41.46
N ARG A 107 44.46 26.55 -42.62
CA ARG A 107 43.78 27.60 -43.40
C ARG A 107 42.89 27.01 -44.54
N PRO A 108 42.57 27.74 -45.64
CA PRO A 108 41.26 28.37 -45.85
C PRO A 108 40.55 27.87 -47.13
N GLY A 109 39.27 28.18 -47.30
CA GLY A 109 38.60 27.97 -48.59
C GLY A 109 37.31 28.77 -48.73
N THR A 110 37.30 29.78 -49.60
CA THR A 110 36.44 29.84 -50.81
C THR A 110 36.32 31.26 -51.40
N LYS A 111 36.18 31.29 -52.74
CA LYS A 111 35.73 32.35 -53.68
C LYS A 111 36.83 33.33 -54.14
N LYS A 112 37.06 33.56 -55.43
CA LYS A 112 36.18 33.58 -56.62
C LYS A 112 36.78 32.84 -57.81
#